data_AF-L0PCU1-F1
#
_entry.id   AF-L0PCU1-F1
#
_cell.length_a   1.000
_cell.length_b   1.000
_cell.length_c   1.000
_cell.angle_alpha   90.00
_cell.angle_beta   90.00
_cell.angle_gamma   90.00
#
_symmetry.space_group_name_H-M   'P 1'
#
loop_
_entity.id
_entity.type
_entity.pdbx_description
1 polymer ?
#
loop_
_entity_poly.entity_id
_entity_poly.type
_entity_poly.pdbx_seq_one_letter_code
_entity_poly.pdbx_strand_id
1 'polypeptide(L)'
;MKSDEITTHLSLKKDPIVLYVICVGFHHSRGPEIEYCYPELTEIPVGWSLLPFMALPDGVHLNEEDFSYFCINNNGNEKLRTIYGISCTRQLLSSELVDKPVDVTRSTIQKSIVVLIRNPFFGHIKEKLRAVTQAYFSQRNFEDRSILMHFL
;
A
#
# COMPACT_ATOMS: atom_id res chain seq x y z
N MET A 1 -3.72 -52.40 -19.69
CA MET A 1 -3.92 -51.98 -21.10
C MET A 1 -5.40 -51.62 -21.22
N LYS A 2 -5.89 -50.39 -21.14
CA LYS A 2 -5.45 -48.98 -21.20
C LYS A 2 -6.32 -48.20 -20.17
N SER A 3 -5.84 -47.23 -19.38
CA SER A 3 -5.55 -45.82 -19.73
C SER A 3 -6.85 -45.15 -20.27
N ASP A 4 -7.40 -44.04 -19.78
CA ASP A 4 -6.82 -42.81 -19.21
C ASP A 4 -7.87 -42.00 -18.42
N GLU A 5 -7.39 -41.36 -17.35
CA GLU A 5 -7.59 -39.95 -16.99
C GLU A 5 -8.93 -39.25 -17.33
N ILE A 6 -9.73 -38.96 -16.29
CA ILE A 6 -10.49 -37.69 -16.25
C ILE A 6 -9.98 -36.92 -15.04
N THR A 7 -8.87 -36.23 -15.32
CA THR A 7 -8.17 -35.26 -14.51
C THR A 7 -9.13 -34.17 -14.04
N THR A 8 -9.31 -34.14 -12.73
CA THR A 8 -9.48 -32.96 -11.87
C THR A 8 -9.35 -31.61 -12.57
N HIS A 9 -10.46 -31.03 -13.03
CA HIS A 9 -10.55 -29.58 -13.23
C HIS A 9 -10.70 -28.88 -11.87
N LEU A 10 -9.69 -29.00 -11.02
CA LEU A 10 -9.48 -28.02 -9.96
C LEU A 10 -8.93 -26.79 -10.67
N SER A 11 -9.76 -25.76 -10.84
CA SER A 11 -9.28 -24.44 -11.23
C SER A 11 -8.22 -24.02 -10.20
N LEU A 12 -6.94 -24.15 -10.55
CA LEU A 12 -5.82 -23.59 -9.81
C LEU A 12 -5.95 -22.06 -9.88
N LYS A 13 -6.79 -21.48 -9.01
CA LYS A 13 -6.72 -20.04 -8.74
C LYS A 13 -5.32 -19.80 -8.19
N LYS A 14 -4.43 -19.28 -9.04
CA LYS A 14 -3.09 -18.87 -8.63
C LYS A 14 -3.28 -17.83 -7.54
N ASP A 15 -2.67 -18.05 -6.37
CA ASP A 15 -2.76 -17.11 -5.26
C ASP A 15 -2.33 -15.71 -5.76
N PRO A 16 -3.07 -14.65 -5.39
CA PRO A 16 -2.73 -13.31 -5.85
C PRO A 16 -1.36 -12.91 -5.30
N ILE A 17 -0.52 -12.33 -6.18
CA ILE A 17 0.82 -11.86 -5.83
C ILE A 17 0.70 -10.65 -4.90
N VAL A 18 -0.21 -9.73 -5.22
CA VAL A 18 -0.57 -8.58 -4.41
C VAL A 18 -1.73 -8.96 -3.49
N LEU A 19 -1.55 -8.76 -2.21
CA LEU A 19 -2.52 -9.09 -1.16
C LEU A 19 -3.32 -7.85 -0.77
N TYR A 20 -2.64 -6.72 -0.58
CA TYR A 20 -3.27 -5.47 -0.16
C TYR A 20 -2.60 -4.25 -0.81
N VAL A 21 -3.40 -3.21 -1.01
CA VAL A 21 -2.99 -1.85 -1.31
C VAL A 21 -3.47 -0.95 -0.17
N ILE A 22 -2.58 -0.17 0.42
CA ILE A 22 -2.87 0.60 1.64
C ILE A 22 -2.41 2.04 1.42
N CYS A 23 -3.25 3.03 1.78
CA CYS A 23 -2.83 4.42 1.90
C CYS A 23 -2.50 4.70 3.36
N VAL A 24 -1.28 5.16 3.61
CA VAL A 24 -0.84 5.67 4.90
C VAL A 24 -0.67 7.18 4.77
N GLY A 25 -1.29 7.96 5.65
CA GLY A 25 -1.11 9.40 5.72
C GLY A 25 -0.44 9.84 7.02
N PHE A 26 0.06 11.07 7.06
CA PHE A 26 0.65 11.64 8.27
C PHE A 26 -0.30 12.62 8.95
N HIS A 27 -0.74 12.30 10.17
CA HIS A 27 -1.47 13.22 11.03
C HIS A 27 -0.51 13.98 11.95
N HIS A 28 -0.63 15.31 11.98
CA HIS A 28 0.34 16.18 12.67
C HIS A 28 0.50 15.91 14.18
N SER A 29 -0.52 15.41 14.86
CA SER A 29 -0.48 15.09 16.31
C SER A 29 -0.40 13.60 16.63
N ARG A 30 -0.74 12.71 15.69
CA ARG A 30 -0.85 11.26 15.92
C ARG A 30 0.21 10.45 15.16
N GLY A 31 0.85 11.06 14.16
CA GLY A 31 1.86 10.42 13.33
C GLY A 31 1.26 9.71 12.12
N PRO A 32 2.00 8.73 11.54
CA PRO A 32 1.54 7.91 10.42
C PRO A 32 0.33 7.03 10.76
N GLU A 33 -0.68 7.01 9.90
CA GLU A 33 -1.93 6.27 10.09
C GLU A 33 -2.44 5.64 8.78
N ILE A 34 -3.09 4.48 8.87
CA ILE A 34 -3.78 3.87 7.74
C ILE A 34 -5.08 4.64 7.48
N GLU A 35 -5.19 5.24 6.31
CA GLU A 35 -6.39 5.99 5.86
C GLU A 35 -7.30 5.15 4.95
N TYR A 36 -6.72 4.14 4.31
CA TYR A 36 -7.39 3.26 3.36
C TYR A 36 -6.67 1.92 3.25
N CYS A 37 -7.44 0.84 3.09
CA CYS A 37 -6.94 -0.49 2.82
C CYS A 37 -7.87 -1.18 1.82
N TYR A 38 -7.28 -1.83 0.82
CA TYR A 38 -8.01 -2.67 -0.13
C TYR A 38 -7.27 -4.00 -0.36
N PRO A 39 -7.94 -5.17 -0.32
CA PRO A 39 -9.32 -5.36 0.14
C PRO A 39 -9.57 -4.78 1.54
N GLU A 40 -10.81 -4.35 1.80
CA GLU A 40 -11.16 -3.75 3.09
C GLU A 40 -10.96 -4.76 4.23
N LEU A 41 -10.40 -4.28 5.34
CA LEU A 41 -10.19 -5.07 6.54
C LEU A 41 -11.22 -4.65 7.59
N THR A 42 -11.89 -5.64 8.20
CA THR A 42 -12.78 -5.39 9.35
C THR A 42 -12.02 -4.78 10.52
N GLU A 43 -10.77 -5.21 10.72
CA GLU A 43 -9.86 -4.70 11.74
C GLU A 43 -8.41 -4.80 11.25
N ILE A 44 -7.56 -3.86 11.66
CA ILE A 44 -6.13 -3.91 11.35
C ILE A 44 -5.47 -5.02 12.17
N PRO A 45 -4.79 -6.00 11.55
CA PRO A 45 -4.10 -7.05 12.29
C PRO A 45 -3.09 -6.49 13.28
N VAL A 46 -3.00 -7.07 14.48
CA VAL A 46 -2.04 -6.65 15.53
C VAL A 46 -0.59 -6.64 15.01
N GLY A 47 -0.24 -7.56 14.11
CA GLY A 47 1.08 -7.63 13.48
C GLY A 47 1.42 -6.47 12.54
N TRP A 48 0.45 -5.60 12.23
CA TRP A 48 0.61 -4.45 11.34
C TRP A 48 0.69 -3.12 12.11
N SER A 49 0.76 -3.15 13.45
CA SER A 49 0.84 -1.94 14.28
C SER A 49 1.98 -0.99 13.89
N LEU A 50 3.10 -1.52 13.42
CA LEU A 50 4.25 -0.73 12.95
C LEU A 50 4.19 -0.39 11.46
N LEU A 51 3.22 -0.92 10.70
CA LEU A 51 3.12 -0.73 9.24
C LEU A 51 3.13 0.75 8.85
N PRO A 52 2.37 1.65 9.52
CA PRO A 52 2.38 3.07 9.17
C PRO A 52 3.76 3.71 9.27
N PHE A 53 4.51 3.37 10.33
CA PHE A 53 5.86 3.89 10.54
C PHE A 53 6.89 3.32 9.55
N MET A 54 6.73 2.05 9.15
CA MET A 54 7.57 1.45 8.10
C MET A 54 7.27 2.02 6.70
N ALA A 55 6.03 2.46 6.46
CA ALA A 55 5.59 3.03 5.19
C ALA A 55 5.93 4.52 5.04
N LEU A 56 6.06 5.24 6.16
CA LEU A 56 6.39 6.66 6.24
C LEU A 56 7.55 6.89 7.23
N PRO A 57 8.80 6.51 6.88
CA PRO A 57 9.95 6.78 7.74
C PRO A 57 10.20 8.29 7.87
N ASP A 58 10.49 8.74 9.09
CA ASP A 58 10.77 10.14 9.41
C ASP A 58 12.18 10.50 8.87
N GLY A 59 12.25 11.40 7.89
CA GLY A 59 13.51 11.71 7.18
C GLY A 59 13.38 11.95 5.67
N VAL A 60 12.20 11.72 5.08
CA VAL A 60 11.93 11.88 3.63
C VAL A 60 11.73 13.35 3.21
N HIS A 61 12.03 14.33 4.07
CA HIS A 61 11.78 15.75 3.82
C HIS A 61 12.55 16.37 2.63
N LEU A 62 13.48 15.64 2.02
CA LEU A 62 14.33 16.13 0.93
C LEU A 62 13.96 15.58 -0.45
N ASN A 63 13.06 14.59 -0.55
CA ASN A 63 12.72 13.95 -1.81
C ASN A 63 11.21 14.05 -2.08
N GLU A 64 10.84 14.35 -3.32
CA GLU A 64 9.43 14.30 -3.79
C GLU A 64 8.87 12.88 -3.80
N GLU A 65 9.75 11.88 -3.83
CA GLU A 65 9.45 10.46 -3.88
C GLU A 65 10.48 9.66 -3.09
N ASP A 66 10.03 8.68 -2.31
CA ASP A 66 10.91 7.69 -1.70
C ASP A 66 10.25 6.31 -1.60
N PHE A 67 11.08 5.27 -1.58
CA PHE A 67 10.62 3.88 -1.44
C PHE A 67 11.15 3.24 -0.16
N SER A 68 10.26 2.59 0.58
CA SER A 68 10.65 1.73 1.70
C SER A 68 10.22 0.30 1.46
N TYR A 69 11.08 -0.64 1.82
CA TYR A 69 10.87 -2.09 1.71
C TYR A 69 10.90 -2.69 3.10
N PHE A 70 9.91 -3.49 3.44
CA PHE A 70 9.79 -4.07 4.78
C PHE A 70 9.11 -5.43 4.74
N CYS A 71 9.12 -6.12 5.87
CA CYS A 71 8.42 -7.38 6.06
C CYS A 71 7.52 -7.25 7.28
N ILE A 72 6.32 -7.83 7.21
CA ILE A 72 5.40 -7.92 8.34
C ILE A 72 5.08 -9.38 8.62
N ASN A 73 4.94 -9.71 9.90
CA ASN A 73 4.53 -11.03 10.32
C ASN A 73 3.01 -11.16 10.18
N ASN A 74 2.58 -12.20 9.47
CA ASN A 74 1.19 -12.53 9.26
C ASN A 74 0.74 -13.55 10.32
N ASN A 75 0.79 -13.11 11.58
CA ASN A 75 0.42 -13.90 12.75
C ASN A 75 -0.93 -14.59 12.53
N GLY A 76 -0.96 -15.92 12.60
CA GLY A 76 -2.18 -16.72 12.42
C GLY A 76 -2.34 -17.40 11.05
N ASN A 77 -1.44 -17.17 10.08
CA ASN A 77 -1.45 -17.90 8.81
C ASN A 77 -0.22 -18.81 8.67
N GLU A 78 -0.40 -20.11 8.88
CA GLU A 78 0.70 -21.08 8.79
C GLU A 78 1.31 -21.20 7.39
N LYS A 79 0.52 -20.92 6.33
CA LYS A 79 0.94 -21.05 4.94
C LYS A 79 1.65 -19.81 4.40
N LEU A 80 1.42 -18.65 5.03
CA LEU A 80 2.05 -17.39 4.66
C LEU A 80 2.42 -16.62 5.92
N ARG A 81 3.57 -16.93 6.51
CA ARG A 81 4.05 -16.32 7.76
C ARG A 81 4.62 -14.92 7.56
N THR A 82 5.21 -14.65 6.39
CA THR A 82 5.83 -13.38 6.07
C THR A 82 5.11 -12.75 4.89
N ILE A 83 4.71 -11.49 5.05
CA ILE A 83 4.22 -10.64 3.97
C ILE A 83 5.29 -9.58 3.70
N TYR A 84 5.54 -9.31 2.43
CA TYR A 84 6.54 -8.33 2.01
C TYR A 84 5.83 -7.03 1.65
N GLY A 85 6.34 -5.90 2.12
CA GLY A 85 5.81 -4.57 1.82
C GLY A 85 6.80 -3.78 0.97
N ILE A 86 6.28 -3.09 -0.03
CA ILE A 86 6.94 -1.96 -0.68
C ILE A 86 6.01 -0.75 -0.58
N SER A 87 6.57 0.40 -0.27
CA SER A 87 5.82 1.65 -0.17
C SER A 87 6.45 2.73 -1.05
N CYS A 88 5.62 3.66 -1.53
CA CYS A 88 6.04 4.85 -2.26
C CYS A 88 5.45 6.07 -1.56
N THR A 89 6.32 6.85 -0.94
CA THR A 89 5.97 8.08 -0.24
C THR A 89 6.08 9.25 -1.20
N ARG A 90 5.09 10.15 -1.17
CA ARG A 90 5.18 11.46 -1.82
C ARG A 90 4.66 12.56 -0.90
N GLN A 91 4.99 13.79 -1.28
CA GLN A 91 4.59 15.01 -0.58
C GLN A 91 3.94 15.99 -1.56
N LEU A 92 3.02 16.80 -1.06
CA LEU A 92 2.33 17.87 -1.80
C LEU A 92 2.20 19.10 -0.89
N LEU A 93 2.45 20.31 -1.40
CA LEU A 93 2.19 21.51 -0.60
C LEU A 93 0.69 21.64 -0.34
N SER A 94 0.30 22.00 0.88
CA SER A 94 -1.13 22.13 1.21
C SER A 94 -1.81 23.27 0.45
N SER A 95 -1.04 24.21 -0.10
CA SER A 95 -1.51 25.25 -1.02
C SER A 95 -1.86 24.74 -2.43
N GLU A 96 -1.43 23.54 -2.79
CA GLU A 96 -1.71 22.93 -4.11
C GLU A 96 -2.96 22.04 -4.10
N LEU A 97 -3.59 21.84 -2.93
CA LEU A 97 -4.85 21.11 -2.81
C LEU A 97 -5.98 21.87 -3.50
N VAL A 98 -6.86 21.14 -4.19
CA VAL A 98 -8.06 21.73 -4.84
C VAL A 98 -9.03 22.26 -3.77
N ASP A 99 -9.28 21.47 -2.73
CA ASP A 99 -10.15 21.82 -1.61
C ASP A 99 -9.42 21.57 -0.29
N LYS A 100 -8.63 22.55 0.18
CA LYS A 100 -7.84 22.40 1.41
C LYS A 100 -8.76 22.21 2.64
N PRO A 101 -8.75 21.03 3.29
CA PRO A 101 -9.54 20.80 4.49
C PRO A 101 -9.06 21.66 5.67
N VAL A 102 -9.98 22.01 6.58
CA VAL A 102 -9.70 22.92 7.72
C VAL A 102 -8.72 22.31 8.73
N ASP A 103 -8.71 21.00 8.84
CA ASP A 103 -7.81 20.22 9.70
C ASP A 103 -6.38 20.08 9.12
N VAL A 104 -6.14 20.52 7.88
CA VAL A 104 -4.80 20.60 7.29
C VAL A 104 -4.07 21.85 7.79
N THR A 105 -3.36 21.68 8.90
CA THR A 105 -2.58 22.74 9.56
C THR A 105 -1.12 22.81 9.09
N ARG A 106 -0.57 21.74 8.51
CA ARG A 106 0.79 21.70 7.98
C ARG A 106 0.91 22.34 6.59
N SER A 107 2.11 22.79 6.26
CA SER A 107 2.45 23.31 4.92
C SER A 107 2.47 22.22 3.85
N THR A 108 2.56 20.95 4.26
CA THR A 108 2.76 19.81 3.37
C THR A 108 1.87 18.66 3.80
N ILE A 109 1.20 18.05 2.82
CA ILE A 109 0.55 16.74 2.94
C ILE A 109 1.58 15.67 2.59
N GLN A 110 1.67 14.64 3.43
CA GLN A 110 2.54 13.49 3.21
C GLN A 110 1.70 12.22 3.25
N LYS A 111 1.79 11.41 2.20
CA LYS A 111 1.12 10.10 2.10
C LYS A 111 2.04 9.08 1.44
N SER A 112 1.79 7.82 1.75
CA SER A 112 2.51 6.67 1.22
C SER A 112 1.53 5.60 0.76
N ILE A 113 1.73 5.12 -0.47
CA ILE A 113 0.98 3.97 -0.99
C ILE A 113 1.82 2.73 -0.76
N VAL A 114 1.26 1.77 -0.03
CA VAL A 114 1.88 0.50 0.32
C VAL A 114 1.24 -0.61 -0.48
N VAL A 115 2.07 -1.51 -0.99
CA VAL A 115 1.66 -2.76 -1.60
C VAL A 115 2.23 -3.90 -0.77
N LEU A 116 1.34 -4.72 -0.24
CA LEU A 116 1.68 -5.95 0.46
C LEU A 116 1.60 -7.13 -0.49
N ILE A 117 2.67 -7.92 -0.57
CA ILE A 117 2.83 -8.99 -1.54
C ILE A 117 3.26 -10.30 -0.88
N ARG A 118 2.88 -11.41 -1.52
CA ARG A 118 3.16 -12.76 -1.04
C ARG A 118 4.63 -13.15 -1.18
N ASN A 119 5.29 -12.70 -2.25
CA ASN A 119 6.66 -13.06 -2.58
C ASN A 119 7.46 -11.81 -2.94
N PRO A 120 8.78 -11.73 -2.65
CA PRO A 120 9.58 -10.50 -2.77
C PRO A 120 9.96 -10.15 -4.22
N PHE A 121 8.99 -10.09 -5.14
CA PHE A 121 9.18 -9.74 -6.54
C PHE A 121 8.93 -8.24 -6.78
N PHE A 122 9.89 -7.40 -6.39
CA PHE A 122 9.67 -5.94 -6.36
C PHE A 122 9.84 -5.21 -7.69
N GLY A 123 10.53 -5.78 -8.69
CA GLY A 123 10.95 -5.07 -9.91
C GLY A 123 9.79 -4.37 -10.64
N HIS A 124 8.83 -5.14 -11.17
CA HIS A 124 7.66 -4.57 -11.85
C HIS A 124 6.70 -3.85 -10.90
N ILE A 125 6.66 -4.25 -9.63
CA ILE A 125 5.77 -3.70 -8.61
C ILE A 125 6.19 -2.26 -8.27
N LYS A 126 7.49 -1.98 -8.16
CA LYS A 126 8.02 -0.65 -7.89
C LYS A 126 7.61 0.36 -8.95
N GLU A 127 7.78 0.02 -10.22
CA GLU A 127 7.45 0.95 -11.32
C GLU A 127 5.94 1.19 -11.45
N LYS A 128 5.13 0.14 -11.28
CA LYS A 128 3.67 0.31 -11.19
C LYS A 128 3.29 1.18 -9.99
N LEU A 129 3.98 1.02 -8.86
CA LEU A 129 3.66 1.71 -7.62
C LEU A 129 3.99 3.19 -7.72
N ARG A 130 5.13 3.52 -8.32
CA ARG A 130 5.46 4.88 -8.72
C ARG A 130 4.34 5.52 -9.53
N ALA A 131 3.95 4.88 -10.63
CA ALA A 131 2.95 5.43 -11.55
C ALA A 131 1.58 5.65 -10.87
N VAL A 132 1.10 4.67 -10.10
CA VAL A 132 -0.17 4.78 -9.36
C VAL A 132 -0.09 5.87 -8.29
N THR A 133 1.01 5.95 -7.55
CA THR A 133 1.20 6.97 -6.50
C THR A 133 1.27 8.37 -7.11
N GLN A 134 1.99 8.54 -8.21
CA GLN A 134 2.06 9.82 -8.93
C GLN A 134 0.68 10.25 -9.42
N ALA A 135 -0.08 9.32 -10.01
CA ALA A 135 -1.41 9.61 -10.51
C ALA A 135 -2.40 9.92 -9.37
N TYR A 136 -2.27 9.25 -8.21
CA TYR A 136 -3.03 9.59 -7.00
C TYR A 136 -2.72 11.01 -6.50
N PHE A 137 -1.44 11.41 -6.44
CA PHE A 137 -1.05 12.77 -6.06
C PHE A 137 -1.45 13.83 -7.08
N SER A 138 -1.54 13.46 -8.36
CA SER A 138 -1.94 14.38 -9.43
C SER A 138 -3.39 14.83 -9.33
N GLN A 139 -4.24 14.09 -8.60
CA GLN A 139 -5.63 14.47 -8.35
C GLN A 139 -5.74 15.73 -7.50
N ARG A 140 -4.78 15.99 -6.60
CA ARG A 140 -4.78 17.13 -5.65
C ARG A 140 -6.03 17.22 -4.75
N ASN A 141 -6.89 16.21 -4.79
CA ASN A 141 -7.86 15.84 -3.77
C ASN A 141 -7.70 14.32 -3.54
N PHE A 142 -7.67 13.86 -2.29
CA PHE A 142 -7.31 12.47 -1.96
C PHE A 142 -8.55 11.60 -1.65
N GLU A 143 -9.71 12.05 -2.12
CA GLU A 143 -10.99 11.39 -1.89
C GLU A 143 -11.20 10.22 -2.86
N ASP A 144 -10.79 10.36 -4.13
CA ASP A 144 -10.91 9.29 -5.11
C ASP A 144 -9.72 8.31 -5.04
N ARG A 145 -10.01 7.17 -4.40
CA ARG A 145 -9.06 6.08 -4.16
C ARG A 145 -9.18 4.96 -5.21
N SER A 146 -10.04 5.10 -6.21
CA SER A 146 -10.25 4.09 -7.25
C SER A 146 -8.95 3.77 -8.00
N ILE A 147 -8.09 4.78 -8.20
CA ILE A 147 -6.79 4.61 -8.86
C ILE A 147 -5.87 3.60 -8.14
N LEU A 148 -6.00 3.47 -6.81
CA LEU A 148 -5.23 2.53 -6.02
C LEU A 148 -5.64 1.07 -6.33
N MET A 149 -6.89 0.85 -6.73
CA MET A 149 -7.39 -0.48 -7.10
C MET A 149 -6.80 -1.00 -8.41
N HIS A 150 -6.36 -0.12 -9.32
CA HIS A 150 -5.67 -0.52 -10.57
C HIS A 150 -4.32 -1.22 -10.31
N PHE A 151 -3.87 -1.27 -9.05
CA PHE A 151 -2.69 -2.02 -8.66
C PHE A 151 -2.89 -3.54 -8.65
N LEU A 152 -4.10 -4.01 -8.34
CA LEU A 152 -4.48 -5.43 -8.34
C LEU A 152 -4.83 -5.93 -9.74
#